data_AF-A0A6J6CRN3-F1
#
_entry.id   AF-A0A6J6CRN3-F1
#
_cell.length_a   1.000
_cell.length_b   1.000
_cell.length_c   1.000
_cell.angle_alpha   90.00
_cell.angle_beta   90.00
_cell.angle_gamma   90.00
#
_symmetry.space_group_name_H-M   'P 1'
#
loop_
_entity.id
_entity.type
_entity.pdbx_description
1 polymer ?
#
loop_
_entity_poly.entity_id
_entity_poly.type
_entity_poly.pdbx_seq_one_letter_code
_entity_poly.pdbx_strand_id
1 'polypeptide(L)' 'MDDLALAEDSDLTTVVVTHVSPIKAAVCWALGVDDLVSWRLWVATASITSVAVGGGLRAMHGFNDIAHLRAAGLADR' A
#
# COMPACT_ATOMS: atom_id res chain seq x y z
N MET A 1 -14.34 -11.76 -12.30
CA MET A 1 -13.81 -12.81 -11.40
C MET A 1 -12.50 -13.38 -11.95
N ASP A 2 -12.28 -13.36 -13.28
CA ASP A 2 -10.97 -13.69 -13.90
C ASP A 2 -9.82 -12.72 -13.55
N ASP A 3 -10.05 -11.41 -13.48
CA ASP A 3 -8.98 -10.43 -13.20
C ASP A 3 -8.32 -10.60 -11.82
N LEU A 4 -9.04 -11.15 -10.84
CA LEU A 4 -8.50 -11.43 -9.51
C LEU A 4 -7.55 -12.63 -9.52
N ALA A 5 -7.74 -13.57 -10.45
CA ALA A 5 -6.83 -14.71 -10.60
C ALA A 5 -5.47 -14.26 -11.16
N LEU A 6 -5.43 -13.23 -12.00
CA LEU A 6 -4.18 -12.62 -12.48
C LEU A 6 -3.41 -11.90 -11.36
N ALA A 7 -4.09 -11.44 -10.31
CA ALA A 7 -3.44 -10.80 -9.17
C ALA A 7 -2.61 -11.78 -8.32
N GLU A 8 -2.84 -13.09 -8.47
CA GLU A 8 -2.06 -14.15 -7.81
C GLU A 8 -0.81 -14.56 -8.60
N ASP A 9 -0.65 -14.05 -9.83
CA ASP A 9 0.56 -14.28 -10.62
C ASP A 9 1.74 -13.49 -10.01
N SER A 10 2.77 -14.22 -9.57
CA SER A 10 3.95 -13.65 -8.94
C SER A 10 4.80 -12.78 -9.86
N ASP A 11 4.63 -12.91 -11.18
CA ASP A 11 5.35 -12.09 -12.16
C ASP A 11 4.65 -10.75 -12.43
N LEU A 12 3.44 -10.55 -11.89
CA LEU A 12 2.64 -9.35 -12.08
C LEU A 12 2.62 -8.46 -10.82
N THR A 13 2.63 -7.15 -11.03
CA THR A 13 2.43 -6.17 -9.96
C THR A 13 0.96 -5.78 -9.87
N THR A 14 0.32 -6.12 -8.75
CA THR A 14 -1.06 -5.70 -8.47
C THR A 14 -1.10 -4.28 -7.92
N VAL A 15 -1.86 -3.39 -8.56
CA VAL A 15 -2.10 -2.02 -8.10
C VAL A 15 -3.54 -1.89 -7.61
N VAL A 16 -3.71 -1.53 -6.35
CA VAL A 16 -5.03 -1.26 -5.75
C VAL A 16 -5.17 0.23 -5.50
N VAL A 17 -6.17 0.85 -6.15
CA VAL A 17 -6.53 2.25 -5.92
C VAL A 17 -7.71 2.30 -4.96
N THR A 18 -7.53 2.97 -3.83
CA THR A 18 -8.52 2.97 -2.76
C THR A 18 -8.36 4.18 -1.83
N HIS A 19 -9.08 4.18 -0.72
CA HIS A 19 -9.08 5.24 0.28
C HIS A 19 -8.15 4.92 1.47
N VAL A 20 -8.10 5.84 2.43
CA VAL A 20 -7.17 5.80 3.56
C VAL A 20 -7.37 4.58 4.46
N SER A 21 -8.62 4.21 4.81
CA SER A 21 -8.87 3.11 5.76
C SER A 21 -8.40 1.75 5.22
N PRO A 22 -8.70 1.36 3.96
CA PRO A 22 -8.16 0.13 3.38
C PRO A 22 -6.62 0.11 3.30
N ILE A 23 -5.96 1.25 3.01
CA ILE A 23 -4.49 1.34 3.01
C ILE A 23 -3.93 1.05 4.41
N LYS A 24 -4.50 1.66 5.45
CA LYS A 24 -4.06 1.45 6.83
C LYS A 24 -4.23 -0.01 7.28
N ALA A 25 -5.35 -0.64 6.90
CA ALA A 25 -5.58 -2.05 7.17
C ALA A 25 -4.54 -2.93 6.45
N ALA A 26 -4.22 -2.63 5.19
CA ALA A 26 -3.18 -3.33 4.44
C ALA A 26 -1.80 -3.22 5.11
N VAL A 27 -1.46 -2.07 5.69
CA VAL A 27 -0.22 -1.90 6.47
C VAL A 27 -0.22 -2.78 7.72
N CYS A 28 -1.32 -2.82 8.48
CA CYS A 28 -1.42 -3.66 9.68
C CYS A 28 -1.31 -5.15 9.30
N TRP A 29 -2.01 -5.56 8.24
CA TRP A 29 -1.94 -6.90 7.66
C TRP A 29 -0.53 -7.28 7.21
N ALA A 30 0.16 -6.40 6.50
CA ALA A 30 1.50 -6.65 5.98
C ALA A 30 2.53 -6.81 7.11
N LEU A 31 2.43 -5.99 8.16
CA LEU A 31 3.34 -6.04 9.31
C LEU A 31 2.98 -7.11 10.36
N GLY A 32 1.79 -7.72 10.25
CA GLY A 32 1.30 -8.69 11.23
C GLY A 32 1.02 -8.07 12.61
N VAL A 33 0.62 -6.80 12.63
CA VAL A 33 0.31 -6.05 13.86
C VAL A 33 -1.20 -5.88 14.03
N ASP A 34 -1.61 -5.51 15.24
CA ASP A 34 -3.00 -5.23 15.58
C ASP A 34 -3.55 -3.98 14.85
N ASP A 35 -4.84 -4.01 14.50
CA ASP A 35 -5.53 -2.93 13.79
C ASP A 35 -5.52 -1.59 14.53
N LEU A 36 -5.29 -1.57 15.85
CA LEU A 36 -5.13 -0.32 16.61
C LEU A 36 -3.93 0.51 16.15
N VAL A 37 -2.98 -0.07 15.41
CA VAL A 37 -1.90 0.66 14.76
C VAL A 37 -2.46 1.59 13.66
N SER A 38 -3.57 1.25 13.01
CA SER A 38 -4.19 2.08 11.95
C SER A 38 -4.53 3.50 12.40
N TRP A 39 -4.86 3.70 13.68
CA TRP A 39 -5.13 5.01 14.28
C TRP A 39 -3.88 5.87 14.42
N ARG A 40 -2.69 5.27 14.37
CA ARG A 40 -1.38 5.93 14.47
C ARG A 40 -0.75 6.21 13.09
N LEU A 41 -1.37 5.71 12.02
CA LEU A 41 -0.92 5.93 10.66
C LEU A 41 -1.54 7.20 10.08
N TRP A 42 -0.72 8.03 9.44
CA TRP A 42 -1.18 9.09 8.56
C TRP A 42 -0.86 8.71 7.12
N VAL A 43 -1.80 8.98 6.20
CA VAL A 43 -1.69 8.64 4.78
C VAL A 43 -2.01 9.91 3.99
N ALA A 44 -1.05 10.35 3.18
CA ALA A 44 -1.20 11.48 2.29
C ALA A 44 -2.09 11.12 1.10
N THR A 45 -2.78 12.13 0.57
CA THR A 45 -3.51 12.02 -0.69
C THR A 45 -2.57 11.60 -1.82
N ALA A 46 -3.03 10.67 -2.65
CA ALA A 46 -2.27 10.13 -3.79
C ALA A 46 -0.89 9.54 -3.40
N SER A 47 -0.72 9.14 -2.14
CA SER A 47 0.48 8.39 -1.73
C SER A 47 0.46 6.96 -2.26
N ILE A 48 1.66 6.41 -2.46
CA ILE A 48 1.89 5.02 -2.83
C ILE A 48 2.38 4.27 -1.59
N THR A 49 1.78 3.11 -1.34
CA THR A 49 2.21 2.15 -0.31
C THR A 49 2.45 0.81 -0.99
N SER A 50 3.63 0.22 -0.79
CA SER A 50 4.05 -1.01 -1.46
C SER A 50 4.36 -2.11 -0.44
N VAL A 51 3.79 -3.28 -0.70
CA VAL A 51 3.96 -4.49 0.09
C VAL A 51 4.51 -5.58 -0.83
N ALA A 52 5.63 -6.17 -0.46
CA ALA A 52 6.08 -7.40 -1.08
C ALA A 52 5.38 -8.59 -0.42
N VAL A 53 4.93 -9.54 -1.24
CA VAL A 53 4.29 -10.78 -0.81
C VAL A 53 5.01 -11.94 -1.47
N GLY A 54 5.50 -12.90 -0.69
CA GLY A 54 6.24 -14.04 -1.22
C GLY A 54 6.78 -14.94 -0.13
N GLY A 55 6.95 -16.24 -0.43
CA GLY A 55 7.50 -17.22 0.52
C GLY A 55 6.73 -17.34 1.84
N GLY A 56 5.42 -17.07 1.83
CA GLY A 56 4.56 -17.05 3.02
C GLY A 56 4.74 -15.81 3.92
N LEU A 57 5.57 -14.85 3.50
CA LEU A 57 5.83 -13.62 4.23
C LEU A 57 5.27 -12.41 3.48
N ARG A 58 5.04 -11.35 4.26
CA ARG A 58 4.65 -10.03 3.77
C ARG A 58 5.63 -9.03 4.36
N ALA A 59 6.09 -8.09 3.56
CA ALA A 59 7.03 -7.08 4.00
C ALA A 59 6.63 -5.72 3.43
N MET A 60 6.68 -4.70 4.28
CA MET A 60 6.52 -3.32 3.85
C MET A 60 7.80 -2.88 3.10
N HIS A 61 7.64 -2.50 1.83
CA HIS A 61 8.72 -1.98 1.00
C HIS A 61 8.69 -0.45 0.91
N GLY A 62 7.52 0.16 1.08
CA GLY A 62 7.37 1.60 1.07
C GLY A 62 6.04 2.01 1.69
N PHE A 63 6.05 3.07 2.48
CA PHE A 63 4.86 3.60 3.14
C PHE A 63 4.67 5.06 2.77
N ASN A 64 3.45 5.42 2.37
CA ASN A 64 3.02 6.80 2.26
C ASN A 64 3.94 7.67 1.37
N ASP A 65 4.43 7.10 0.26
CA ASP A 65 5.38 7.78 -0.62
C ASP A 65 4.67 8.75 -1.56
N ILE A 66 5.12 10.00 -1.53
CA ILE A 66 4.65 11.11 -2.38
C ILE A 66 5.79 11.74 -3.20
N ALA A 67 6.94 11.07 -3.33
CA ALA A 67 8.11 11.59 -4.04
C ALA A 67 7.77 11.99 -5.49
N HIS A 68 6.91 11.23 -6.16
CA HIS A 68 6.43 11.54 -7.51
C HIS A 68 5.64 12.87 -7.57
N LEU A 69 4.85 13.19 -6.54
CA LEU A 69 4.13 14.47 -6.44
C LEU A 69 5.10 15.62 -6.18
N ARG A 70 6.13 15.41 -5.34
CA ARG A 70 7.18 16.42 -5.11
C ARG A 70 7.94 16.72 -6.40
N ALA A 71 8.33 15.68 -7.14
CA ALA A 71 8.98 15.83 -8.44
C ALA A 71 8.11 16.59 -9.45
N ALA A 72 6.79 16.40 -9.39
CA ALA A 72 5.81 17.13 -10.22
C ALA A 72 5.46 18.54 -9.70
N GLY A 73 5.98 18.97 -8.54
CA GLY A 73 5.63 20.26 -7.93
C GLY A 73 4.18 20.33 -7.41
N LEU A 74 3.61 19.19 -7.01
CA LEU A 74 2.21 19.03 -6.59
C LEU A 74 2.05 18.66 -5.11
N ALA A 75 3.13 18.44 -4.37
CA ALA A 75 3.05 17.88 -3.01
C ALA A 75 2.50 18.83 -1.94
N ASP A 76 2.58 20.15 -2.16
CA ASP A 76 2.16 21.18 -1.20
C ASP A 76 0.86 21.90 -1.62
N ARG A 77 0.15 21.37 -2.63
CA ARG A 77 -1.14 21.88 -3.09
C ARG A 77 -2.29 21.19 -2.36
#